data_AF-A0A0R2BK47-F1
#
_entry.id   AF-A0A0R2BK47-F1
#
_cell.length_a   1.000
_cell.length_b   1.000
_cell.length_c   1.000
_cell.angle_alpha   90.00
_cell.angle_beta   90.00
_cell.angle_gamma   90.00
#
_symmetry.space_group_name_H-M   'P 1'
#
loop_
_entity.id
_entity.type
_entity.pdbx_description
1 polymer ?
#
loop_
_entity_poly.entity_id
_entity_poly.type
_entity_poly.pdbx_seq_one_letter_code
_entity_poly.pdbx_strand_id
1 'polypeptide(L)' 'MFVIKYYVGNSLQTLTYKDTAEYVARQQLEVPDVEDYYRLESVTLAGADLPGFTGKTTGELFDFLLANEKK' A
#
# COMPACT_ATOMS: atom_id res chain seq x y z
N MET A 1 -4.69 -9.94 6.43
CA MET A 1 -4.21 -8.70 7.06
C MET A 1 -3.11 -8.13 6.20
N PHE A 2 -3.25 -6.87 5.80
CA PHE A 2 -2.34 -6.16 4.91
C PHE A 2 -1.83 -4.90 5.63
N VAL A 3 -0.51 -4.75 5.73
CA VAL A 3 0.11 -3.68 6.52
C VAL A 3 1.10 -2.92 5.67
N ILE A 4 1.00 -1.61 5.69
CA ILE A 4 1.88 -0.69 4.96
C ILE A 4 2.56 0.24 5.97
N LYS A 5 3.88 0.32 5.92
CA LYS A 5 4.65 1.33 6.64
C LYS A 5 5.27 2.30 5.65
N TYR A 6 5.14 3.59 5.93
CA TYR A 6 5.59 4.66 5.02
C TYR A 6 6.04 5.90 5.79
N TYR A 7 6.79 6.76 5.13
CA TYR A 7 7.34 7.97 5.74
C TYR A 7 6.52 9.21 5.37
N VAL A 8 6.16 10.00 6.38
CA VAL A 8 5.67 11.38 6.24
C VAL A 8 6.75 12.29 6.80
N GLY A 9 7.56 12.88 5.91
CA GLY A 9 8.83 13.49 6.30
C GLY A 9 9.75 12.45 6.92
N ASN A 10 10.15 12.64 8.18
CA ASN A 10 10.99 11.69 8.93
C ASN A 10 10.17 10.76 9.85
N SER A 11 8.85 10.88 9.86
CA SER A 11 7.97 10.12 10.74
C SER A 11 7.45 8.86 10.05
N LEU A 12 7.64 7.70 10.67
CA LEU A 12 7.08 6.44 10.18
C LEU A 12 5.61 6.33 10.57
N GLN A 13 4.75 6.15 9.57
CA GLN A 13 3.32 5.90 9.71
C GLN A 13 3.00 4.46 9.37
N THR A 14 1.85 3.97 9.83
CA THR A 14 1.38 2.61 9.55
C THR A 14 -0.08 2.63 9.18
N LEU A 15 -0.41 1.98 8.07
CA LEU A 15 -1.78 1.66 7.67
C LEU A 15 -1.98 0.15 7.79
N THR A 16 -3.17 -0.24 8.24
CA THR A 16 -3.55 -1.64 8.40
C THR A 16 -4.93 -1.85 7.81
N TYR A 17 -5.02 -2.86 6.96
CA TYR A 17 -6.21 -3.26 6.25
C TYR A 17 -6.45 -4.76 6.42
N LYS A 18 -7.69 -5.19 6.17
CA LYS A 18 -8.06 -6.61 6.18
C LYS A 18 -7.30 -7.38 5.10
N ASP A 19 -7.23 -6.85 3.90
CA ASP A 19 -6.60 -7.43 2.71
C ASP A 19 -6.18 -6.33 1.73
N THR A 20 -5.60 -6.72 0.58
CA THR A 20 -5.16 -5.79 -0.46
C THR A 20 -6.32 -5.12 -1.18
N ALA A 21 -7.47 -5.80 -1.30
CA ALA A 21 -8.65 -5.26 -1.98
C ALA A 21 -9.27 -4.11 -1.18
N GLU A 22 -9.30 -4.19 0.16
CA GLU A 22 -9.71 -3.07 1.00
C GLU A 22 -8.83 -1.84 0.78
N TYR A 23 -7.51 -2.02 0.71
CA TYR A 23 -6.59 -0.91 0.42
C TYR A 23 -6.89 -0.29 -0.94
N VAL A 24 -6.99 -1.09 -2.02
CA VAL A 24 -7.30 -0.58 -3.36
C VAL A 24 -8.62 0.19 -3.38
N ALA A 25 -9.67 -0.34 -2.75
CA ALA A 25 -10.97 0.32 -2.68
C ALA A 25 -10.90 1.67 -1.95
N ARG A 26 -10.12 1.77 -0.85
CA ARG A 26 -9.94 3.02 -0.11
C ARG A 26 -9.14 4.05 -0.88
N GLN A 27 -8.19 3.63 -1.71
CA GLN A 27 -7.44 4.54 -2.58
C GLN A 27 -8.26 5.08 -3.76
N GLN A 28 -9.40 4.47 -4.08
CA GLN A 28 -10.32 4.93 -5.14
C GLN A 28 -11.40 5.90 -4.64
N LEU A 29 -11.41 6.24 -3.34
CA LEU A 29 -12.33 7.23 -2.78
C LEU A 29 -11.98 8.65 -3.27
N GLU A 30 -12.93 9.58 -3.15
CA GLU A 30 -12.70 11.01 -3.45
C GLU A 30 -11.54 11.59 -2.64
N VAL A 31 -11.39 11.11 -1.40
CA VAL A 31 -10.23 11.39 -0.54
C VAL A 31 -9.61 10.05 -0.16
N PRO A 32 -8.42 9.70 -0.68
CA PRO A 32 -7.75 8.46 -0.35
C PRO A 32 -7.21 8.48 1.09
N ASP A 33 -6.96 7.29 1.65
CA ASP A 33 -6.36 7.17 2.99
C ASP A 33 -4.89 7.66 3.01
N VAL A 34 -4.21 7.58 1.87
CA VAL A 34 -2.81 7.97 1.72
C VAL A 34 -2.52 8.48 0.32
N GLU A 35 -1.80 9.60 0.23
CA GLU A 35 -1.34 10.15 -1.05
C GLU A 35 -0.34 9.19 -1.73
N ASP A 36 -0.21 9.29 -3.05
CA ASP A 36 0.57 8.37 -3.90
C ASP A 36 2.10 8.57 -3.86
N TYR A 37 2.55 9.73 -3.42
CA TYR A 37 3.97 10.11 -3.41
C TYR A 37 4.73 9.66 -2.15
N TYR A 38 4.05 9.10 -1.15
CA TYR A 38 4.71 8.73 0.10
C TYR A 38 5.64 7.54 -0.09
N ARG A 39 6.87 7.68 0.44
CA ARG A 39 7.88 6.62 0.39
C ARG A 39 7.53 5.49 1.36
N LEU A 40 7.51 4.27 0.84
CA LEU A 40 7.35 3.05 1.59
C LEU A 40 8.61 2.66 2.36
N GLU A 41 8.40 2.10 3.54
CA GLU A 41 9.40 1.39 4.32
C GLU A 41 9.23 -0.11 4.11
N SER A 42 8.03 -0.63 4.38
CA SER A 42 7.69 -2.04 4.20
C SER A 42 6.22 -2.22 3.86
N VAL A 43 5.93 -3.32 3.17
CA VAL A 43 4.58 -3.75 2.82
C VAL A 43 4.49 -5.24 3.06
N THR A 44 3.56 -5.65 3.93
CA THR A 44 3.39 -7.05 4.30
C THR A 44 1.96 -7.53 4.09
N LEU A 45 1.84 -8.77 3.62
CA LEU A 45 0.58 -9.49 3.46
C LEU A 45 0.64 -10.77 4.29
N ALA A 46 -0.32 -10.92 5.20
CA ALA A 46 -0.37 -12.03 6.15
C ALA A 46 0.94 -12.19 6.98
N GLY A 47 1.63 -11.09 7.25
CA GLY A 47 2.86 -11.06 8.05
C GLY A 47 4.15 -11.36 7.29
N ALA A 48 4.08 -11.62 5.98
CA ALA A 48 5.25 -11.77 5.10
C ALA A 48 5.34 -10.60 4.12
N ASP A 49 6.52 -10.33 3.56
CA ASP A 49 6.70 -9.31 2.53
C ASP A 49 5.76 -9.55 1.33
N LEU A 50 5.24 -8.46 0.75
CA LEU A 50 4.35 -8.55 -0.39
C LEU A 50 5.09 -9.15 -1.60
N PRO A 51 4.71 -10.35 -2.08
CA PRO A 51 5.48 -11.07 -3.09
C PRO A 51 5.47 -10.35 -4.44
N GLY A 52 6.65 -10.21 -5.05
CA GLY A 52 6.82 -9.61 -6.37
C GLY A 52 6.72 -8.07 -6.41
N PHE A 53 6.45 -7.42 -5.28
CA PHE A 53 6.44 -5.97 -5.19
C PHE A 53 7.86 -5.43 -4.98
N THR A 54 8.26 -4.47 -5.82
CA THR A 54 9.59 -3.82 -5.75
C THR A 54 9.51 -2.29 -5.79
N GLY A 55 8.29 -1.74 -5.76
CA GLY A 55 8.05 -0.31 -5.74
C GLY A 55 8.47 0.34 -4.44
N LYS A 56 8.61 1.66 -4.46
CA LYS A 56 9.09 2.49 -3.36
C LYS A 56 8.07 3.50 -2.88
N THR A 57 6.98 3.72 -3.62
CA THR A 57 5.91 4.64 -3.22
C THR A 57 4.57 3.95 -3.06
N THR A 58 3.68 4.59 -2.29
CA THR A 58 2.28 4.18 -2.14
C THR A 58 1.53 4.16 -3.48
N GLY A 59 1.86 5.04 -4.42
CA GLY A 59 1.33 5.02 -5.79
C GLY A 59 1.75 3.78 -6.58
N GLU A 60 3.05 3.45 -6.57
CA GLU A 60 3.54 2.23 -7.23
C GLU A 60 2.94 0.96 -6.61
N LEU A 61 2.64 0.98 -5.30
CA LEU A 61 1.93 -0.11 -4.63
C LEU A 61 0.50 -0.24 -5.13
N PHE A 62 -0.23 0.88 -5.25
CA PHE A 62 -1.57 0.88 -5.80
C PHE A 62 -1.60 0.33 -7.24
N ASP A 63 -0.71 0.80 -8.11
CA ASP A 63 -0.60 0.34 -9.50
C ASP A 63 -0.27 -1.16 -9.58
N PHE A 64 0.68 -1.62 -8.75
CA PHE A 64 1.03 -3.03 -8.65
C PHE A 64 -0.18 -3.89 -8.28
N LEU A 65 -0.93 -3.49 -7.25
CA LEU A 65 -2.10 -4.26 -6.80
C LEU A 65 -3.20 -4.25 -7.87
N LEU A 66 -3.48 -3.11 -8.48
CA LEU A 66 -4.49 -2.99 -9.54
C LEU A 66 -4.16 -3.85 -10.77
N ALA A 67 -2.87 -4.00 -11.12
CA ALA A 67 -2.43 -4.87 -12.20
C ALA A 67 -2.57 -6.37 -11.86
N ASN A 68 -2.47 -6.74 -10.60
CA ASN A 68 -2.56 -8.13 -10.13
C ASN A 68 -3.99 -8.57 -9.77
N GLU A 69 -4.92 -7.65 -9.52
CA GLU A 69 -6.36 -7.98 -9.32
C GLU A 69 -7.08 -8.40 -10.62
N LYS A 70 -6.51 -8.11 -11.79
CA LYS A 70 -7.10 -8.43 -13.10
C LYS A 70 -6.75 -9.84 -13.61
N LYS A 71 -6.08 -10.67 -12.81
CA LYS A 71 -5.70 -12.06 -13.14
C LYS A 71 -6.48 -13.05 -12.30
#